data_AF-A0A920VL62-F1
#
_entry.id   AF-A0A920VL62-F1
#
_cell.length_a   1.000
_cell.length_b   1.000
_cell.length_c   1.000
_cell.angle_alpha   90.00
_cell.angle_beta   90.00
_cell.angle_gamma   90.00
#
_symmetry.space_group_name_H-M   'P 1'
#
loop_
_entity.id
_entity.type
_entity.pdbx_description
1 polymer ?
#
loop_
_entity_poly.entity_id
_entity_poly.type
_entity_poly.pdbx_seq_one_letter_code
_entity_poly.pdbx_strand_id
1 'polypeptide(L)'
;MDQPSENIRRCRLWLKAAFWLDFPVVWLGRATAWLMLPLIGVIIFDAISRKFLRKLPFVIETGLYHLMNSPKLQDSEWHMHAVMFLVAMGYAYV
;
A
#
# COMPACT_ATOMS: atom_id res chain seq x y z
N MET A 1 -50.53 -14.21 8.94
CA MET A 1 -50.43 -13.45 7.67
C MET A 1 -50.23 -12.01 8.10
N ASP A 2 -49.00 -11.52 8.33
CA ASP A 2 -48.11 -10.96 7.31
C ASP A 2 -46.61 -11.09 7.70
N GLN A 3 -45.95 -12.16 7.26
CA GLN A 3 -44.49 -12.32 7.38
C GLN A 3 -43.60 -11.92 6.17
N PRO A 4 -44.09 -11.37 5.03
CA PRO A 4 -43.18 -10.98 3.94
C PRO A 4 -42.46 -9.66 4.22
N SER A 5 -43.09 -8.70 4.92
CA SER A 5 -42.52 -7.36 5.15
C SER A 5 -41.31 -7.36 6.10
N GLU A 6 -41.33 -8.20 7.14
CA GLU A 6 -40.24 -8.34 8.12
C GLU A 6 -39.00 -9.00 7.49
N ASN A 7 -39.20 -10.06 6.70
CA ASN A 7 -38.12 -10.77 6.00
C ASN A 7 -37.43 -9.89 4.96
N ILE A 8 -38.19 -9.08 4.22
CA ILE A 8 -37.65 -8.10 3.27
C ILE A 8 -36.84 -7.01 4.01
N ARG A 9 -37.29 -6.58 5.20
CA ARG A 9 -36.56 -5.59 6.01
C ARG A 9 -35.23 -6.15 6.52
N ARG A 10 -35.21 -7.43 6.97
CA ARG A 10 -33.97 -8.12 7.37
C ARG A 10 -33.02 -8.31 6.17
N CYS A 11 -33.51 -8.74 5.01
CA CYS A 11 -32.68 -8.84 3.79
C CYS A 11 -32.05 -7.51 3.39
N ARG A 12 -32.81 -6.39 3.46
CA ARG A 12 -32.26 -5.06 3.21
C ARG A 12 -31.19 -4.65 4.22
N LEU A 13 -31.33 -5.05 5.49
CA LEU A 13 -30.31 -4.80 6.52
C LEU A 13 -29.02 -5.56 6.21
N TRP A 14 -29.11 -6.84 5.84
CA TRP A 14 -27.96 -7.65 5.45
C TRP A 14 -27.26 -7.12 4.19
N LEU A 15 -28.02 -6.72 3.18
CA LEU A 15 -27.46 -6.09 1.97
C LEU A 15 -26.77 -4.75 2.30
N LYS A 16 -27.39 -3.92 3.16
CA LYS A 16 -26.76 -2.68 3.61
C LYS A 16 -25.47 -2.94 4.38
N ALA A 17 -25.43 -3.96 5.23
CA ALA A 17 -24.23 -4.35 5.96
C ALA A 17 -23.12 -4.83 5.00
N ALA A 18 -23.46 -5.65 4.00
CA ALA A 18 -22.52 -6.10 2.97
C ALA A 18 -21.94 -4.91 2.19
N PHE A 19 -22.77 -4.00 1.70
CA PHE A 19 -22.31 -2.78 1.03
C PHE A 19 -21.43 -1.90 1.91
N TRP A 20 -21.70 -1.86 3.22
CA TRP A 20 -20.91 -1.09 4.17
C TRP A 20 -19.52 -1.69 4.42
N LEU A 21 -19.38 -3.01 4.27
CA LEU A 21 -18.11 -3.72 4.36
C LEU A 21 -17.30 -3.58 3.06
N ASP A 22 -17.95 -3.66 1.90
CA ASP A 22 -17.27 -3.54 0.60
C ASP A 22 -16.70 -2.14 0.35
N PHE A 23 -17.40 -1.10 0.81
CA PHE A 23 -17.01 0.29 0.56
C PHE A 23 -15.59 0.65 1.05
N PRO A 24 -15.20 0.44 2.32
CA PRO A 24 -13.85 0.73 2.80
C PRO A 24 -12.79 -0.15 2.14
N VAL A 25 -13.12 -1.40 1.81
CA VAL A 25 -12.19 -2.34 1.19
C VAL A 25 -11.83 -1.91 -0.23
N VAL A 26 -12.82 -1.58 -1.06
CA VAL A 26 -12.60 -1.08 -2.42
C VAL A 26 -11.88 0.27 -2.40
N TRP A 27 -12.20 1.14 -1.44
CA TRP A 27 -11.54 2.43 -1.28
C TRP A 27 -10.05 2.27 -0.92
N LEU A 28 -9.75 1.44 0.08
CA LEU A 28 -8.38 1.13 0.50
C LEU A 28 -7.58 0.47 -0.63
N GLY A 29 -8.16 -0.51 -1.32
CA GLY A 29 -7.51 -1.18 -2.45
C GLY A 29 -7.12 -0.20 -3.57
N ARG A 30 -8.00 0.74 -3.92
CA ARG A 30 -7.71 1.78 -4.92
C ARG A 30 -6.63 2.76 -4.45
N ALA A 31 -6.63 3.14 -3.17
CA ALA A 31 -5.60 3.99 -2.60
C ALA A 31 -4.22 3.30 -2.60
N THR A 32 -4.18 2.02 -2.23
CA THR A 32 -2.96 1.21 -2.22
C THR A 32 -2.43 0.96 -3.63
N ALA A 33 -3.29 0.75 -4.63
CA ALA A 33 -2.87 0.62 -6.03
C ALA A 33 -2.10 1.88 -6.52
N TRP A 34 -2.53 3.07 -6.09
CA TRP A 34 -1.82 4.31 -6.40
C TRP A 34 -0.50 4.47 -5.64
N LEU A 35 -0.43 3.99 -4.39
CA LEU A 35 0.81 3.96 -3.59
C LEU A 35 1.87 2.98 -4.14
N MET A 36 1.50 2.07 -5.04
CA MET A 36 2.43 1.16 -5.69
C MET A 36 3.44 1.89 -6.58
N LEU A 37 3.01 2.93 -7.30
CA LEU A 37 3.88 3.71 -8.19
C LEU A 37 5.03 4.42 -7.44
N PRO A 38 4.78 5.20 -6.35
CA PRO A 38 5.86 5.80 -5.59
C PRO A 38 6.74 4.75 -4.91
N LEU A 39 6.18 3.64 -4.43
CA LEU A 39 6.99 2.55 -3.85
C LEU A 39 7.97 1.97 -4.88
N ILE A 40 7.51 1.69 -6.11
CA ILE A 40 8.38 1.23 -7.21
C ILE A 40 9.46 2.28 -7.50
N GLY A 41 9.10 3.57 -7.50
CA GLY A 41 10.06 4.67 -7.68
C GLY A 41 11.17 4.68 -6.62
N VAL A 42 10.82 4.50 -5.34
CA VAL A 42 11.79 4.42 -4.24
C VAL A 42 12.70 3.20 -4.40
N ILE A 43 12.15 2.03 -4.72
CA ILE A 43 12.92 0.79 -4.94
C ILE A 43 13.91 0.94 -6.11
N ILE A 44 13.46 1.52 -7.22
CA ILE A 44 14.32 1.78 -8.38
C ILE A 44 15.41 2.78 -8.01
N PHE A 45 15.07 3.84 -7.28
CA PHE A 45 16.04 4.81 -6.79
C PHE A 45 17.10 4.14 -5.89
N ASP A 46 16.73 3.29 -4.95
CA ASP A 46 17.69 2.53 -4.13
C ASP A 46 18.53 1.56 -4.96
N ALA A 47 17.93 0.81 -5.89
CA ALA A 47 18.66 -0.11 -6.77
C ALA A 47 19.69 0.61 -7.65
N ILE A 48 19.33 1.76 -8.23
CA ILE A 48 20.24 2.60 -9.03
C ILE A 48 21.32 3.20 -8.11
N SER A 49 20.95 3.63 -6.91
CA SER A 49 21.86 4.18 -5.91
C SER A 49 22.97 3.20 -5.54
N ARG A 50 22.63 1.93 -5.31
CA ARG A 50 23.60 0.87 -5.01
C ARG A 50 24.49 0.52 -6.19
N LYS A 51 23.94 0.51 -7.41
CA LYS A 51 24.61 -0.01 -8.61
C LYS A 51 25.51 1.02 -9.30
N PHE A 52 25.07 2.27 -9.38
CA PHE A 52 25.75 3.32 -10.14
C PHE A 52 26.28 4.45 -9.26
N LEU A 53 25.49 4.97 -8.32
CA LEU A 53 25.85 6.20 -7.61
C LEU A 53 26.97 5.99 -6.56
N ARG A 54 27.11 4.79 -5.98
CA ARG A 54 28.28 4.46 -5.12
C ARG A 54 29.62 4.46 -5.86
N LYS A 55 29.63 4.38 -7.19
CA LYS A 55 30.86 4.31 -8.01
C LYS A 55 31.21 5.64 -8.68
N LEU A 56 30.35 6.66 -8.57
CA LEU A 56 30.57 7.96 -9.20
C LEU A 56 31.28 8.93 -8.23
N PRO A 57 32.39 9.58 -8.63
CA PRO A 57 33.17 10.47 -7.76
C PRO A 57 32.36 11.68 -7.27
N PHE A 58 31.42 12.19 -8.07
CA PHE A 58 30.54 13.31 -7.73
C PHE A 58 29.69 13.08 -6.46
N VAL A 59 29.26 11.85 -6.18
CA VAL A 59 28.41 11.49 -5.04
C VAL A 59 29.20 11.35 -3.74
N ILE A 60 30.47 10.97 -3.86
CA ILE A 60 31.41 10.81 -2.75
C ILE A 60 31.85 12.20 -2.26
N GLU A 61 32.09 13.14 -3.17
CA GLU A 61 32.51 14.51 -2.85
C GLU A 61 31.38 15.38 -2.28
N THR A 62 30.11 15.13 -2.64
CA THR A 62 28.95 15.91 -2.16
C THR A 62 28.35 15.42 -0.83
N GLY A 63 28.87 14.34 -0.24
CA GLY A 63 28.35 13.77 1.02
C GLY A 63 26.99 13.07 0.91
N LEU A 64 26.40 13.06 -0.30
CA LEU A 64 25.12 12.42 -0.60
C LEU A 64 25.17 10.88 -0.40
N TYR A 65 26.37 10.30 -0.47
CA TYR A 65 26.64 8.90 -0.14
C TYR A 65 26.07 8.49 1.24
N HIS A 66 26.12 9.37 2.23
CA HIS A 66 25.66 9.07 3.59
C HIS A 66 24.14 9.07 3.74
N LEU A 67 23.44 9.84 2.90
CA LEU A 67 21.97 9.85 2.81
C LEU A 67 21.46 8.63 2.04
N MET A 68 22.17 8.25 0.97
CA MET A 68 21.79 7.15 0.07
C MET A 68 22.11 5.76 0.62
N ASN A 69 23.12 5.64 1.48
CA ASN A 69 23.44 4.39 2.17
C ASN A 69 22.83 4.33 3.58
N SER A 70 21.91 5.24 3.92
CA SER A 70 21.33 5.29 5.24
C SER A 70 20.41 4.09 5.48
N PRO A 71 20.58 3.32 6.57
CA PRO A 71 19.66 2.24 6.95
C PRO A 71 18.20 2.68 7.02
N LYS A 72 17.96 3.97 7.28
CA LYS A 72 16.63 4.58 7.35
C LYS A 72 15.86 4.52 6.03
N LEU A 73 16.56 4.51 4.88
CA LEU A 73 15.92 4.39 3.56
C LEU A 73 15.46 2.95 3.30
N GLN A 74 16.24 1.96 3.75
CA GLN A 74 15.87 0.54 3.65
C GLN A 74 14.74 0.17 4.60
N ASP A 75 14.75 0.69 5.83
CA ASP A 75 13.66 0.46 6.77
C ASP A 75 12.35 1.06 6.27
N SER A 76 12.37 2.24 5.63
CA SER A 76 11.15 2.86 5.10
C SER A 76 10.57 2.09 3.90
N GLU A 77 11.43 1.56 3.01
CA GLU A 77 11.02 0.66 1.92
C GLU A 77 10.33 -0.60 2.47
N TRP A 78 10.92 -1.21 3.49
CA TRP A 78 10.39 -2.42 4.10
C TRP A 78 9.01 -2.18 4.74
N HIS A 79 8.85 -1.10 5.51
CA HIS A 79 7.57 -0.75 6.14
C HIS A 79 6.50 -0.42 5.08
N MET A 80 6.86 0.33 4.05
CA MET A 80 5.91 0.70 3.00
C MET A 80 5.46 -0.51 2.18
N HIS A 81 6.37 -1.45 1.91
CA HIS A 81 6.04 -2.72 1.24
C HIS A 81 5.14 -3.60 2.12
N ALA A 82 5.40 -3.70 3.42
CA ALA A 82 4.58 -4.48 4.36
C ALA A 82 3.15 -3.92 4.48
N VAL A 83 2.98 -2.60 4.54
CA VAL A 83 1.66 -1.96 4.56
C VAL A 83 0.87 -2.29 3.29
N MET A 84 1.50 -2.20 2.12
CA MET A 84 0.86 -2.56 0.85
C MET A 84 0.45 -4.04 0.81
N PHE A 85 1.32 -4.94 1.28
CA PHE A 85 1.04 -6.36 1.36
C PHE A 85 -0.14 -6.68 2.28
N LEU A 86 -0.18 -6.07 3.48
CA LEU A 86 -1.26 -6.26 4.43
C LEU A 86 -2.60 -5.75 3.90
N VAL A 87 -2.63 -4.59 3.22
CA VAL A 87 -3.85 -4.07 2.60
C VAL A 87 -4.31 -4.97 1.44
N ALA A 88 -3.39 -5.49 0.63
CA ALA A 88 -3.73 -6.43 -0.43
C ALA A 88 -4.30 -7.75 0.10
N MET A 89 -3.74 -8.30 1.18
CA MET A 89 -4.30 -9.48 1.85
C MET A 89 -5.67 -9.20 2.47
N GLY A 90 -5.85 -8.04 3.12
CA GLY A 90 -7.15 -7.63 3.65
C GLY A 90 -8.21 -7.48 2.56
N TYR A 91 -7.85 -6.97 1.38
CA TYR A 91 -8.73 -6.88 0.22
C TYR A 91 -9.10 -8.25 -0.36
N ALA A 92 -8.18 -9.21 -0.39
CA ALA A 92 -8.45 -10.54 -0.93
C ALA A 92 -9.28 -11.44 0.01
N TYR A 93 -9.32 -11.10 1.31
CA TYR A 93 -9.98 -11.91 2.33
C TYR A 93 -11.44 -11.52 2.58
N VAL A 94 -11.78 -10.24 2.42
CA VAL A 94 -13.15 -9.71 2.55
C VAL A 94 -13.91 -9.93 1.25
#